data_AF-A0A841HRF8-F1
#
_entry.id   AF-A0A841HRF8-F1
#
_cell.length_a   1.000
_cell.length_b   1.000
_cell.length_c   1.000
_cell.angle_alpha   90.00
_cell.angle_beta   90.00
_cell.angle_gamma   90.00
#
_symmetry.space_group_name_H-M   'P 1'
#
loop_
_entity.id
_entity.type
_entity.pdbx_description
1 polymer ?
#
loop_
_entity_poly.entity_id
_entity_poly.type
_entity_poly.pdbx_seq_one_letter_code
_entity_poly.pdbx_strand_id
1 'polypeptide(L)'
;MPSFNEMLQRMLSAQGQGRAAKTVEVFGWLILVESLVLFLAPETAAALLRLPALSEQAANYLRLVGLLVGGLGMLYIVSGRLNAQGFVFASLLDRPLVPPVMAALWLMNMIPWQLAVLFAIQDFGSFLWTLSAWKREAAASI
;
A
#
# COMPACT_ATOMS: atom_id res chain seq x y z
N MET A 1 15.06 -8.92 -24.26
CA MET A 1 14.65 -8.60 -22.88
C MET A 1 15.73 -7.70 -22.28
N PRO A 2 15.38 -6.64 -21.54
CA PRO A 2 16.38 -5.81 -20.87
C PRO A 2 17.20 -6.66 -19.88
N SER A 3 18.47 -6.33 -19.69
CA SER A 3 19.32 -6.99 -18.72
C SER A 3 18.93 -6.61 -17.28
N PHE A 4 19.34 -7.41 -16.30
CA PHE A 4 19.10 -7.10 -14.88
C PHE A 4 19.63 -5.72 -14.49
N ASN A 5 20.84 -5.36 -14.95
CA ASN A 5 21.45 -4.07 -14.66
C ASN A 5 20.65 -2.91 -15.27
N GLU A 6 20.13 -3.08 -16.49
CA GLU A 6 19.26 -2.08 -17.11
C GLU A 6 17.94 -1.92 -16.36
N MET A 7 17.34 -3.02 -15.89
CA MET A 7 16.13 -2.97 -15.06
C MET A 7 16.41 -2.27 -13.73
N LEU A 8 17.53 -2.59 -13.07
CA LEU A 8 17.93 -1.97 -11.82
C LEU A 8 18.19 -0.47 -12.01
N GLN A 9 18.89 -0.09 -13.07
CA GLN A 9 19.15 1.31 -13.38
C GLN A 9 17.84 2.08 -13.64
N ARG A 10 16.89 1.50 -14.39
CA ARG A 10 15.57 2.10 -14.61
C ARG A 10 14.78 2.26 -13.32
N MET A 11 14.81 1.25 -12.46
CA MET A 11 14.20 1.32 -11.13
C MET A 11 14.82 2.45 -10.30
N LEU A 12 16.14 2.58 -10.29
CA LEU A 12 16.84 3.61 -9.52
C LEU A 12 16.63 5.03 -10.10
N SER A 13 16.64 5.19 -11.43
CA SER A 13 16.45 6.49 -12.06
C SER A 13 14.99 6.94 -12.10
N ALA A 14 14.03 6.01 -11.97
CA ALA A 14 12.60 6.24 -12.19
C ALA A 14 12.31 6.92 -13.54
N GLN A 15 13.13 6.61 -14.56
CA GLN A 15 13.05 7.26 -15.86
C GLN A 15 11.74 6.93 -16.58
N GLY A 16 11.02 7.97 -17.01
CA GLY A 16 9.73 7.82 -17.69
C GLY A 16 8.54 7.54 -16.76
N GLN A 17 8.70 7.75 -15.45
CA GLN A 17 7.61 7.61 -14.48
C GLN A 17 6.48 8.62 -14.72
N GLY A 18 5.26 8.12 -14.90
CA GLY A 18 4.06 8.95 -14.92
C GLY A 18 3.64 9.42 -13.52
N ARG A 19 2.84 10.47 -13.44
CA ARG A 19 2.18 10.99 -12.24
C ARG A 19 1.38 9.91 -11.52
N ALA A 20 0.59 9.08 -12.21
CA ALA A 20 -0.13 7.98 -11.57
C ALA A 20 0.83 6.92 -11.02
N ALA A 21 1.89 6.58 -11.75
CA ALA A 21 2.91 5.67 -11.25
C ALA A 21 3.66 6.24 -10.03
N LYS A 22 3.83 7.56 -9.95
CA LYS A 22 4.40 8.24 -8.78
C LYS A 22 3.50 8.11 -7.56
N THR A 23 2.18 8.25 -7.69
CA THR A 23 1.27 8.06 -6.53
C THR A 23 1.28 6.61 -6.04
N VAL A 24 1.43 5.64 -6.95
CA VAL A 24 1.63 4.22 -6.58
C VAL A 24 2.93 4.02 -5.82
N GLU A 25 4.04 4.62 -6.25
CA GLU A 25 5.32 4.55 -5.54
C GLU A 25 5.23 5.16 -4.14
N VAL A 26 4.64 6.36 -4.01
CA VAL A 26 4.48 7.04 -2.71
C VAL A 26 3.63 6.22 -1.76
N PHE A 27 2.54 5.64 -2.25
CA PHE A 27 1.74 4.72 -1.45
C PHE A 27 2.55 3.48 -1.03
N GLY A 28 3.37 2.93 -1.94
CA GLY A 28 4.28 1.83 -1.64
C GLY A 28 5.25 2.14 -0.50
N TRP A 29 5.84 3.33 -0.48
CA TRP A 29 6.69 3.79 0.62
C TRP A 29 5.93 3.93 1.94
N LEU A 30 4.71 4.47 1.88
CA LEU A 30 3.86 4.64 3.07
C LEU A 30 3.53 3.27 3.70
N ILE A 31 3.07 2.31 2.91
CA ILE A 31 2.75 0.97 3.42
C ILE A 31 4.01 0.20 3.83
N LEU A 32 5.16 0.45 3.21
CA LEU A 32 6.42 -0.15 3.63
C LEU A 32 6.84 0.34 5.01
N VAL A 33 6.74 1.64 5.28
CA VAL A 33 7.04 2.19 6.62
C VAL A 33 6.07 1.64 7.66
N GLU A 34 4.77 1.62 7.36
CA GLU A 34 3.76 1.02 8.23
C GLU A 34 4.09 -0.45 8.54
N SER A 35 4.45 -1.22 7.51
CA SER A 35 4.78 -2.64 7.63
C SER A 35 5.98 -2.90 8.55
N LEU A 36 6.99 -2.02 8.52
CA LEU A 36 8.15 -2.11 9.40
C LEU A 36 7.76 -1.84 10.85
N VAL A 37 6.86 -0.90 11.10
CA VAL A 37 6.33 -0.63 12.43
C VAL A 37 5.54 -1.83 12.95
N LEU A 38 4.65 -2.41 12.14
CA LEU A 38 3.89 -3.61 12.51
C LEU A 38 4.78 -4.82 12.79
N PHE A 39 5.86 -4.98 12.01
CA PHE A 39 6.78 -6.11 12.14
C PHE A 39 7.74 -5.98 13.33
N LEU A 40 8.38 -4.82 13.49
CA LEU A 40 9.40 -4.62 14.52
C LEU A 40 8.80 -4.23 15.87
N ALA A 41 7.72 -3.47 15.88
CA ALA A 41 7.16 -2.85 17.08
C ALA A 41 5.62 -2.92 17.13
N PRO A 42 5.01 -4.12 17.12
CA PRO A 42 3.56 -4.29 17.10
C PRO A 42 2.84 -3.63 18.29
N GLU A 43 3.47 -3.62 19.48
CA GLU A 43 2.91 -2.92 20.66
C GLU A 43 2.88 -1.40 20.47
N THR A 44 3.85 -0.84 19.77
CA THR A 44 3.86 0.60 19.44
C THR A 44 2.75 0.92 18.45
N ALA A 45 2.52 0.07 17.45
CA ALA A 45 1.39 0.21 16.53
C ALA A 45 0.05 0.11 17.27
N ALA A 46 -0.10 -0.86 18.17
CA ALA A 46 -1.29 -1.00 19.00
C ALA A 46 -1.54 0.23 19.88
N ALA A 47 -0.48 0.74 20.54
CA ALA A 47 -0.57 1.95 21.36
C ALA A 47 -0.98 3.18 20.54
N LEU A 48 -0.39 3.37 19.34
CA LEU A 48 -0.73 4.47 18.44
C LEU A 48 -2.21 4.45 18.06
N LEU A 49 -2.75 3.26 17.85
CA LEU A 49 -4.16 3.03 17.48
C LEU A 49 -5.09 2.90 18.69
N ARG A 50 -4.56 3.07 19.92
CA ARG A 50 -5.30 2.92 21.18
C ARG A 50 -6.02 1.57 21.27
N LEU A 51 -5.37 0.51 20.80
CA LEU A 51 -5.84 -0.86 20.95
C LEU A 51 -5.56 -1.36 22.37
N PRO A 52 -6.34 -2.34 22.86
CA PRO A 52 -5.97 -3.05 24.08
C PRO A 52 -4.61 -3.74 23.93
N ALA A 53 -3.98 -4.05 25.06
CA ALA A 53 -2.71 -4.79 25.08
C ALA A 53 -2.82 -6.06 24.24
N LEU A 54 -1.84 -6.26 23.35
CA LEU A 54 -1.84 -7.40 22.46
C LEU A 54 -1.52 -8.67 23.25
N SER A 55 -2.21 -9.76 22.93
CA SER A 55 -1.71 -11.08 23.29
C SER A 55 -0.47 -11.40 22.46
N GLU A 56 0.38 -12.31 22.92
CA GLU A 56 1.55 -12.77 22.17
C GLU A 56 1.16 -13.28 20.76
N GLN A 57 0.03 -13.99 20.68
CA GLN A 57 -0.52 -14.47 19.42
C GLN A 57 -0.94 -13.31 18.50
N ALA A 58 -1.63 -12.30 19.01
CA ALA A 58 -2.05 -11.13 18.24
C ALA A 58 -0.85 -10.33 17.73
N ALA A 59 0.18 -10.16 18.56
CA ALA A 59 1.43 -9.52 18.15
C ALA A 59 2.11 -10.29 17.01
N ASN A 60 2.15 -11.61 17.08
CA ASN A 60 2.71 -12.44 15.99
C ASN A 60 1.90 -12.34 14.70
N TYR A 61 0.57 -12.27 14.77
CA TYR A 61 -0.25 -12.02 13.59
C TYR A 61 0.01 -10.65 12.97
N LEU A 62 0.15 -9.59 13.78
CA LEU A 62 0.53 -8.27 13.27
C LEU A 62 1.89 -8.28 12.58
N ARG A 63 2.86 -9.07 13.08
CA ARG A 63 4.15 -9.25 12.39
C ARG A 63 3.98 -9.94 11.04
N LEU A 64 3.16 -10.99 10.95
CA LEU A 64 2.90 -11.67 9.68
C LEU A 64 2.19 -10.75 8.68
N VAL A 65 1.24 -9.96 9.14
CA VAL A 65 0.59 -8.91 8.33
C VAL A 65 1.63 -7.88 7.89
N GLY A 66 2.49 -7.40 8.79
CA GLY A 66 3.60 -6.51 8.47
C GLY A 66 4.51 -7.09 7.40
N LEU A 67 4.93 -8.35 7.52
CA LEU A 67 5.75 -9.01 6.50
C LEU A 67 5.05 -9.05 5.12
N LEU A 68 3.77 -9.41 5.08
CA LEU A 68 2.98 -9.46 3.85
C LEU A 68 2.83 -8.08 3.21
N VAL A 69 2.41 -7.08 4.00
CA VAL A 69 2.20 -5.70 3.56
C VAL A 69 3.53 -5.05 3.14
N GLY A 70 4.64 -5.38 3.80
CA GLY A 70 5.97 -4.90 3.40
C GLY A 70 6.39 -5.44 2.03
N GLY A 71 6.09 -6.72 1.75
CA GLY A 71 6.25 -7.29 0.42
C GLY A 71 5.42 -6.54 -0.64
N LEU A 72 4.16 -6.23 -0.34
CA LEU A 72 3.32 -5.40 -1.21
C LEU A 72 3.90 -3.99 -1.38
N GLY A 73 4.36 -3.34 -0.31
CA GLY A 73 5.05 -2.04 -0.36
C GLY A 73 6.20 -2.01 -1.35
N MET A 74 7.06 -3.02 -1.29
CA MET A 74 8.16 -3.14 -2.24
C MET A 74 7.66 -3.31 -3.68
N LEU A 75 6.64 -4.15 -3.91
CA LEU A 75 6.04 -4.33 -5.24
C LEU A 75 5.47 -3.02 -5.80
N TYR A 76 4.81 -2.22 -4.96
CA TYR A 76 4.27 -0.92 -5.32
C TYR A 76 5.38 0.09 -5.64
N ILE A 77 6.45 0.14 -4.85
CA ILE A 77 7.61 1.01 -5.10
C ILE A 77 8.26 0.64 -6.44
N VAL A 78 8.60 -0.63 -6.64
CA VAL A 78 9.26 -1.09 -7.87
C VAL A 78 8.38 -0.85 -9.08
N SER A 79 7.10 -1.25 -9.02
CA SER A 79 6.15 -1.07 -10.12
C SER A 79 5.93 0.40 -10.47
N GLY A 80 5.85 1.27 -9.46
CA GLY A 80 5.76 2.72 -9.64
C GLY A 80 7.01 3.30 -10.30
N ARG A 81 8.21 2.91 -9.87
CA ARG A 81 9.48 3.41 -10.44
C ARG A 81 9.74 2.87 -11.85
N LEU A 82 9.29 1.66 -12.15
CA LEU A 82 9.35 1.05 -13.49
C LEU A 82 8.21 1.50 -14.41
N ASN A 83 7.32 2.38 -13.95
CA ASN A 83 6.15 2.85 -14.69
C ASN A 83 5.29 1.71 -15.26
N ALA A 84 5.09 0.65 -14.47
CA ALA A 84 4.35 -0.54 -14.88
C ALA A 84 2.84 -0.24 -14.97
N GLN A 85 2.39 0.26 -16.13
CA GLN A 85 1.01 0.71 -16.36
C GLN A 85 -0.04 -0.35 -15.98
N GLY A 86 0.23 -1.63 -16.29
CA GLY A 86 -0.65 -2.74 -15.90
C GLY A 86 -0.80 -2.89 -14.38
N PHE A 87 0.28 -2.66 -13.62
CA PHE A 87 0.23 -2.69 -12.15
C PHE A 87 -0.50 -1.46 -11.59
N VAL A 88 -0.26 -0.27 -12.14
CA VAL A 88 -0.96 0.94 -11.73
C VAL A 88 -2.47 0.78 -11.92
N PHE A 89 -2.91 0.22 -13.06
CA PHE A 89 -4.32 -0.13 -13.29
C PHE A 89 -4.83 -1.19 -12.30
N ALA A 90 -4.08 -2.27 -12.06
CA ALA A 90 -4.45 -3.29 -11.08
C ALA A 90 -4.63 -2.68 -9.67
N SER A 91 -3.77 -1.74 -9.28
CA SER A 91 -3.89 -1.05 -7.99
C SER A 91 -5.14 -0.17 -7.87
N LEU A 92 -5.70 0.30 -8.99
CA LEU A 92 -6.99 1.01 -9.02
C LEU A 92 -8.18 0.06 -8.83
N LEU A 93 -8.00 -1.25 -9.02
CA LEU A 93 -9.02 -2.26 -8.74
C LEU A 93 -8.88 -2.80 -7.31
N ASP A 94 -7.65 -3.02 -6.86
CA ASP A 94 -7.33 -3.59 -5.55
C ASP A 94 -7.75 -2.66 -4.39
N ARG A 95 -7.25 -1.42 -4.39
CA ARG A 95 -7.42 -0.49 -3.25
C ARG A 95 -8.87 -0.13 -2.91
N PRO A 96 -9.81 0.05 -3.87
CA PRO A 96 -11.23 0.26 -3.54
C PRO A 96 -11.93 -0.92 -2.88
N LEU A 97 -11.36 -2.13 -2.98
CA LEU A 97 -11.90 -3.31 -2.33
C LEU A 97 -11.52 -3.38 -0.84
N VAL A 98 -10.49 -2.63 -0.41
CA VAL A 98 -10.06 -2.63 0.99
C VAL A 98 -11.16 -2.10 1.93
N PRO A 99 -11.81 -0.95 1.69
CA PRO A 99 -12.90 -0.48 2.56
C PRO A 99 -14.04 -1.48 2.80
N PRO A 100 -14.66 -2.12 1.79
CA PRO A 100 -15.72 -3.10 2.03
C PRO A 100 -15.21 -4.36 2.74
N VAL A 101 -13.98 -4.81 2.45
CA VAL A 101 -13.37 -5.93 3.18
C VAL A 101 -13.14 -5.58 4.65
N MET A 102 -12.59 -4.39 4.94
CA MET A 102 -12.38 -3.90 6.30
C MET A 102 -13.70 -3.73 7.06
N ALA A 103 -14.74 -3.22 6.40
CA ALA A 103 -16.07 -3.11 6.97
C ALA A 103 -16.65 -4.50 7.32
N ALA A 104 -16.52 -5.49 6.43
CA ALA A 104 -16.96 -6.86 6.70
C ALA A 104 -16.21 -7.49 7.88
N LEU A 105 -14.87 -7.36 7.92
CA LEU A 105 -14.06 -7.87 9.03
C LEU A 105 -14.43 -7.23 10.38
N TRP A 106 -14.74 -5.93 10.37
CA TRP A 106 -15.21 -5.24 11.56
C TRP A 106 -16.61 -5.72 11.99
N LEU A 107 -17.56 -5.84 11.06
CA LEU A 107 -18.92 -6.35 11.35
C LEU A 107 -18.91 -7.78 11.89
N MET A 108 -17.92 -8.58 11.49
CA MET A 108 -17.70 -9.95 11.99
C MET A 108 -16.92 -9.99 13.33
N ASN A 109 -16.61 -8.84 13.94
CA ASN A 109 -15.79 -8.71 15.15
C ASN A 109 -14.39 -9.33 15.03
N MET A 110 -13.84 -9.44 13.81
CA MET A 110 -12.50 -9.99 13.57
C MET A 110 -11.40 -8.94 13.76
N ILE A 111 -11.71 -7.67 13.48
CA ILE A 111 -10.78 -6.56 13.66
C ILE A 111 -11.42 -5.41 14.45
N PRO A 112 -10.63 -4.66 15.22
CA PRO A 112 -11.07 -3.42 15.84
C PRO A 112 -11.38 -2.35 14.77
N TRP A 113 -12.38 -1.52 15.04
CA TRP A 113 -12.84 -0.49 14.11
C TRP A 113 -11.74 0.53 13.76
N GLN A 114 -10.78 0.77 14.67
CA GLN A 114 -9.65 1.68 14.45
C GLN A 114 -8.78 1.21 13.28
N LEU A 115 -8.48 -0.09 13.22
CA LEU A 115 -7.73 -0.69 12.10
C LEU A 115 -8.56 -0.63 10.82
N ALA A 116 -9.85 -0.98 10.92
CA ALA A 116 -10.74 -0.97 9.76
C ALA A 116 -10.83 0.41 9.10
N VAL A 117 -11.00 1.46 9.90
CA VAL A 117 -11.10 2.85 9.41
C VAL A 117 -9.75 3.35 8.89
N LEU A 118 -8.64 3.05 9.59
CA LEU A 118 -7.31 3.48 9.16
C LEU A 118 -6.98 2.95 7.76
N PHE A 119 -7.09 1.63 7.57
CA PHE A 119 -6.83 1.00 6.26
C PHE A 119 -7.83 1.50 5.21
N ALA A 120 -9.12 1.60 5.54
CA ALA A 120 -10.11 2.10 4.60
C ALA A 120 -9.79 3.52 4.09
N ILE A 121 -9.43 4.45 4.98
CA ILE A 121 -9.07 5.82 4.61
C ILE A 121 -7.77 5.85 3.80
N GLN A 122 -6.77 5.10 4.24
CA GLN A 122 -5.46 5.03 3.59
C GLN A 122 -5.57 4.50 2.15
N ASP A 123 -6.21 3.34 1.98
CA ASP A 123 -6.36 2.70 0.68
C ASP A 123 -7.30 3.48 -0.25
N PHE A 124 -8.47 3.90 0.26
CA PHE A 124 -9.42 4.64 -0.57
C PHE A 124 -8.92 6.05 -0.92
N GLY A 125 -8.30 6.75 0.03
CA GLY A 125 -7.69 8.05 -0.22
C GLY A 125 -6.58 7.97 -1.27
N SER A 126 -5.71 6.97 -1.16
CA SER A 126 -4.64 6.76 -2.15
C SER A 126 -5.17 6.31 -3.52
N PHE A 127 -6.27 5.55 -3.54
CA PHE A 127 -7.00 5.21 -4.77
C PHE A 127 -7.52 6.47 -5.46
N LEU A 128 -8.25 7.34 -4.75
CA LEU A 128 -8.78 8.57 -5.32
C LEU A 128 -7.66 9.46 -5.85
N TRP A 129 -6.54 9.54 -5.12
CA TRP A 129 -5.37 10.27 -5.57
C TRP A 129 -4.79 9.69 -6.87
N THR A 130 -4.59 8.37 -6.92
CA THR A 130 -4.06 7.68 -8.11
C THR A 130 -5.00 7.80 -9.31
N LEU A 131 -6.31 7.65 -9.10
CA LEU A 131 -7.33 7.81 -10.14
C LEU A 131 -7.35 9.24 -10.69
N SER A 132 -7.23 10.23 -9.82
CA SER A 132 -7.18 11.65 -10.24
C SER A 132 -5.92 11.95 -11.05
N ALA A 133 -4.77 11.39 -10.66
CA ALA A 133 -3.52 11.51 -11.40
C ALA A 133 -3.62 10.85 -12.76
N TRP A 134 -4.13 9.61 -12.82
CA TRP A 134 -4.35 8.86 -14.04
C TRP A 134 -5.23 9.62 -15.04
N LYS A 135 -6.38 10.13 -14.59
CA LYS A 135 -7.31 10.90 -15.45
C LYS A 135 -6.64 12.14 -16.04
N ARG A 136 -5.81 12.84 -15.25
CA ARG A 136 -5.08 14.03 -15.71
C ARG A 136 -4.00 13.69 -16.73
N GLU A 137 -3.34 12.54 -16.60
CA GLU A 137 -2.36 12.08 -17.58
C GLU A 137 -3.02 11.67 -18.90
N ALA A 138 -4.14 10.95 -18.83
CA ALA A 138 -4.91 10.56 -20.01
C ALA A 138 -5.41 11.80 -20.78
N ALA A 139 -5.89 12.83 -20.07
CA ALA A 139 -6.35 14.07 -20.68
C ALA A 139 -5.23 14.93 -21.29
N ALA A 140 -3.98 14.79 -20.83
CA ALA A 140 -2.83 15.52 -21.37
C ALA A 140 -2.16 14.82 -22.58
N SER A 141 -2.64 13.62 -22.93
CA SER A 141 -2.12 12.81 -24.04
C SER A 141 -3.03 12.86 -25.29
N ILE A 142 -4.09 13.67 -25.25
CA ILE A 142 -5.04 13.95 -26.34
C ILE A 142 -4.78 15.37 -26.83
#